data_AF-A0A959Y8B1-F1
#
_entry.id   AF-A0A959Y8B1-F1
#
_cell.length_a   1.000
_cell.length_b   1.000
_cell.length_c   1.000
_cell.angle_alpha   90.00
_cell.angle_beta   90.00
_cell.angle_gamma   90.00
#
_symmetry.space_group_name_H-M   'P 1'
#
loop_
_entity.id
_entity.type
_entity.pdbx_description
1 polymer ?
#
loop_
_entity_poly.entity_id
_entity_poly.type
_entity_poly.pdbx_seq_one_letter_code
_entity_poly.pdbx_strand_id
1 'polypeptide(L)' 'TLLQLTALAQQGTGVRGRVTDEGGAPVPYANVAVLALPDSGLVTGGITNEEGRFRVPVDPGSYAV' A
#
# COMPACT_ATOMS: atom_id res chain seq x y z
N THR A 1 -39.08 -13.53 6.27
CA THR A 1 -38.07 -13.31 5.22
C THR A 1 -36.81 -12.79 5.89
N LEU A 2 -35.69 -13.49 5.74
CA LEU A 2 -34.41 -13.11 6.36
C LEU A 2 -33.61 -12.29 5.34
N LEU A 3 -33.26 -11.04 5.66
CA LEU A 3 -32.33 -10.24 4.85
C LEU A 3 -30.90 -10.67 5.22
N GLN A 4 -30.16 -11.28 4.31
CA GLN A 4 -28.72 -11.42 4.44
C GLN A 4 -28.06 -10.18 3.83
N LEU A 5 -27.45 -9.32 4.65
CA LEU A 5 -26.48 -8.32 4.20
C LEU A 5 -25.10 -8.99 4.15
N THR A 6 -24.68 -9.43 2.98
CA THR A 6 -23.27 -9.74 2.73
C THR A 6 -22.54 -8.45 2.37
N ALA A 7 -21.98 -7.78 3.38
CA ALA A 7 -21.02 -6.69 3.16
C ALA A 7 -19.66 -7.30 2.79
N LEU A 8 -19.34 -7.38 1.50
CA LEU A 8 -17.98 -7.67 1.02
C LEU A 8 -17.12 -6.39 1.13
N ALA A 9 -16.87 -5.93 2.35
CA ALA A 9 -16.10 -4.70 2.60
C ALA A 9 -14.65 -4.97 3.05
N GLN A 10 -14.09 -6.15 2.76
CA GLN A 10 -12.64 -6.36 2.91
C GLN A 10 -11.94 -5.69 1.71
N GLN A 11 -11.95 -4.36 1.67
CA GLN A 11 -11.10 -3.58 0.77
C GLN A 11 -9.66 -4.02 1.07
N GLY A 12 -9.06 -4.77 0.15
CA GLY A 12 -7.93 -5.68 0.39
C GLY A 12 -6.89 -5.20 1.39
N THR A 13 -6.41 -6.13 2.22
CA THR A 13 -5.22 -5.92 3.05
C THR A 13 -4.06 -5.47 2.16
N GLY A 14 -3.22 -4.59 2.67
CA GLY A 14 -2.11 -4.06 1.89
C GLY A 14 -1.39 -2.92 2.59
N VAL A 15 -0.19 -2.60 2.11
CA VAL A 15 0.61 -1.51 2.65
C VAL A 15 0.15 -0.19 2.04
N ARG A 16 0.01 0.83 2.87
CA ARG A 16 -0.35 2.18 2.46
C ARG A 16 0.52 3.19 3.17
N GLY A 17 0.78 4.31 2.49
CA GLY A 17 1.61 5.37 3.06
C GLY A 17 1.51 6.66 2.25
N ARG A 18 2.31 7.64 2.67
CA ARG A 18 2.49 8.92 1.98
C ARG A 18 3.99 9.22 1.92
N VAL A 19 4.48 9.55 0.74
CA VAL A 19 5.85 10.00 0.52
C VAL A 19 5.87 11.52 0.50
N THR A 20 6.74 12.10 1.32
CA THR A 20 6.98 13.54 1.38
C THR A 20 8.48 13.83 1.26
N ASP A 21 8.84 15.00 0.76
CA ASP A 21 10.20 15.50 0.82
C ASP A 21 10.54 16.01 2.24
N GLU A 22 11.76 16.56 2.42
CA GLU A 22 12.24 17.11 3.68
C GLU A 22 11.41 18.29 4.19
N GLY A 23 10.75 19.02 3.29
CA GLY A 23 9.84 20.12 3.60
C GLY A 23 8.41 19.67 3.93
N GLY A 24 8.13 18.36 3.85
CA GLY A 24 6.80 17.80 4.04
C GLY A 24 5.88 17.93 2.83
N ALA A 25 6.39 18.41 1.69
CA ALA A 25 5.61 18.47 0.46
C ALA A 25 5.42 17.06 -0.12
N PRO A 26 4.25 16.73 -0.68
CA PRO A 26 4.01 15.41 -1.26
C PRO A 26 4.92 15.17 -2.47
N VAL A 27 5.45 13.95 -2.59
CA VAL A 27 6.22 13.54 -3.76
C VAL A 27 5.33 12.71 -4.70
N PRO A 28 4.86 13.28 -5.82
CA PRO A 28 4.02 12.57 -6.77
C PRO A 28 4.84 11.65 -7.67
N TYR A 29 4.21 10.57 -8.14
CA TYR A 29 4.78 9.62 -9.09
C TYR A 29 6.10 8.95 -8.65
N ALA A 30 6.36 8.91 -7.35
CA ALA A 30 7.49 8.17 -6.79
C ALA A 30 7.24 6.67 -6.88
N ASN A 31 8.27 5.92 -7.27
CA ASN A 31 8.23 4.46 -7.24
C ASN A 31 8.31 3.98 -5.79
N VAL A 32 7.44 3.02 -5.45
CA VAL A 32 7.41 2.34 -4.15
C VAL A 32 7.64 0.86 -4.41
N ALA A 33 8.59 0.27 -3.69
CA ALA A 33 8.83 -1.17 -3.72
C ALA A 33 8.41 -1.78 -2.38
N VAL A 34 7.79 -2.96 -2.41
CA VAL A 34 7.49 -3.74 -1.22
C VAL A 34 8.39 -4.95 -1.22
N LEU A 35 9.25 -5.06 -0.21
CA LEU A 35 10.23 -6.11 -0.06
C LEU A 35 9.81 -7.07 1.07
N ALA A 36 9.91 -8.38 0.85
CA ALA A 36 9.71 -9.37 1.89
C ALA A 36 10.87 -9.32 2.90
N LEU A 37 10.57 -9.48 4.19
CA LEU A 37 11.60 -9.68 5.21
C LEU A 37 11.72 -11.18 5.55
N PRO A 38 12.93 -11.66 5.89
CA PRO A 38 14.16 -10.88 6.11
C PRO A 38 15.09 -10.75 4.88
N ASP A 39 14.80 -11.42 3.78
CA ASP A 39 15.72 -11.54 2.63
C ASP A 39 15.63 -10.39 1.62
N SER A 40 14.73 -9.43 1.84
CA SER A 40 14.51 -8.24 1.00
C SER A 40 14.13 -8.55 -0.44
N GLY A 41 13.56 -9.72 -0.70
CA GLY A 41 13.06 -10.08 -2.04
C GLY A 41 11.92 -9.15 -2.49
N LEU A 42 11.96 -8.66 -3.73
CA LEU A 42 10.89 -7.83 -4.27
C LEU A 42 9.60 -8.65 -4.40
N VAL A 43 8.54 -8.19 -3.73
CA VAL A 43 7.20 -8.81 -3.81
C VAL A 43 6.37 -8.12 -4.87
N THR A 44 6.28 -6.79 -4.80
CA THR A 44 5.48 -5.96 -5.70
C THR A 44 5.91 -4.48 -5.57
N GLY A 45 5.23 -3.58 -6.28
CA GLY A 45 5.44 -2.16 -6.19
C GLY A 45 4.23 -1.34 -6.62
N GLY A 46 4.36 -0.02 -6.51
CA GLY A 46 3.36 0.93 -6.91
C GLY A 46 3.96 2.29 -7.16
N ILE A 47 3.09 3.25 -7.49
CA ILE A 47 3.47 4.63 -7.75
C ILE A 47 2.60 5.53 -6.87
N THR A 48 3.19 6.58 -6.30
CA THR A 48 2.43 7.58 -5.54
C THR A 48 1.55 8.44 -6.44
N ASN A 49 0.38 8.83 -5.95
CA ASN A 49 -0.48 9.80 -6.64
C ASN A 49 0.01 11.25 -6.43
N GLU A 50 -0.74 12.24 -6.94
CA GLU A 50 -0.45 13.68 -6.80
C GLU A 50 -0.31 14.16 -5.34
N GLU A 51 -0.94 13.47 -4.38
CA GLU A 51 -0.84 13.76 -2.95
C GLU A 51 0.32 13.02 -2.26
N GLY A 52 1.14 12.30 -3.02
CA GLY A 52 2.22 11.45 -2.52
C GLY A 52 1.73 10.14 -1.89
N ARG A 53 0.44 9.79 -2.02
CA ARG A 53 -0.14 8.60 -1.39
C ARG A 53 0.03 7.37 -2.27
N PHE A 54 0.30 6.24 -1.64
CA PHE A 54 0.30 4.93 -2.31
C PHE A 54 -0.54 3.91 -1.54
N ARG A 55 -1.05 2.92 -2.26
CA ARG A 55 -1.63 1.71 -1.72
C ARG A 55 -1.18 0.54 -2.58
N VAL A 56 -0.53 -0.43 -1.94
CA VAL A 56 -0.03 -1.64 -2.60
C VAL A 56 -0.73 -2.84 -1.97
N PRO A 57 -1.66 -3.49 -2.71
CA PRO A 57 -2.32 -4.70 -2.24
C PRO A 57 -1.29 -5.83 -2.06
N VAL A 58 -1.26 -6.41 -0.87
CA VAL A 58 -0.44 -7.58 -0.54
C VAL A 58 -1.16 -8.42 0.51
N ASP A 59 -0.90 -9.72 0.49
CA ASP A 59 -1.35 -10.61 1.56
C ASP A 59 -0.67 -10.23 2.89
N PRO A 60 -1.24 -10.60 4.06
CA PRO A 60 -0.60 -10.35 5.35
C PRO A 60 0.79 -10.99 5.45
N GLY A 61 1.78 -10.22 5.91
CA GLY A 61 3.16 -10.66 6.02
C GLY A 61 4.06 -9.59 6.61
N SER A 62 5.37 -9.87 6.69
CA SER A 62 6.40 -8.92 7.15
C SER A 62 7.11 -8.31 5.95
N TYR A 63 7.02 -6.99 5.82
CA TYR A 63 7.53 -6.26 4.66
C TYR A 63 8.30 -5.00 5.05
N ALA A 64 9.23 -4.61 4.19
CA ALA A 64 9.82 -3.28 4.16
C ALA A 64 9.29 -2.53 2.93
N VAL A 65 9.12 -1.21 3.06
CA VAL A 65 8.62 -0.31 2.02
C VAL A 65 9.43 0.98 2.01
#